data_AF-T1JY12-F1
#
_entry.id   AF-T1JY12-F1
#
_cell.length_a   1.000
_cell.length_b   1.000
_cell.length_c   1.000
_cell.angle_alpha   90.00
_cell.angle_beta   90.00
_cell.angle_gamma   90.00
#
_symmetry.space_group_name_H-M   'P 1'
#
loop_
_entity.id
_entity.type
_entity.pdbx_description
1 polymer ?
#
loop_
_entity_poly.entity_id
_entity_poly.type
_entity_poly.pdbx_seq_one_letter_code
_entity_poly.pdbx_strand_id
1 'polypeptide(L)'
;MDPPKPAPNWKKNRRARAKIRAKIKSEEFANKGLADPYTAKKLISRSNKEKNRACIKFKKSIKMFKQNSSVEKSKVLVIEEGRNAARALKKEAIDDFKKAQEKRVVGEVMAGKPPSHAKAAEKELLEKIYK
;
A
#
# COMPACT_ATOMS: atom_id res chain seq x y z
N MET A 1 36.50 -14.82 -8.69
CA MET A 1 35.43 -13.89 -8.27
C MET A 1 35.96 -13.12 -7.08
N ASP A 2 36.48 -11.91 -7.32
CA ASP A 2 37.00 -11.09 -6.22
C ASP A 2 35.86 -10.55 -5.34
N PRO A 3 36.04 -10.49 -4.01
CA PRO A 3 35.03 -9.92 -3.14
C PRO A 3 34.84 -8.43 -3.46
N PRO A 4 33.60 -7.91 -3.42
CA PRO A 4 33.34 -6.51 -3.73
C PRO A 4 34.10 -5.61 -2.74
N LYS A 5 34.94 -4.72 -3.27
CA LYS A 5 35.73 -3.76 -2.48
C LYS A 5 34.83 -3.02 -1.47
N PRO A 6 35.26 -2.89 -0.20
CA PRO A 6 34.46 -2.23 0.82
C PRO A 6 34.16 -0.78 0.42
N ALA A 7 32.90 -0.37 0.56
CA ALA A 7 32.48 0.98 0.19
C ALA A 7 33.29 2.02 0.98
N PRO A 8 33.87 3.04 0.32
CA PRO A 8 34.77 3.99 0.97
C PRO A 8 34.07 4.73 2.11
N ASN A 9 34.81 4.94 3.21
CA ASN A 9 34.29 5.35 4.52
C ASN A 9 33.46 6.65 4.47
N TRP A 10 33.74 7.55 3.53
CA TRP A 10 32.99 8.78 3.30
C TRP A 10 31.53 8.54 2.89
N LYS A 11 31.22 7.46 2.14
CA LYS A 11 29.83 7.13 1.76
C LYS A 11 29.01 6.69 2.99
N LYS A 12 29.62 5.92 3.91
CA LYS A 12 29.00 5.54 5.19
C LYS A 12 28.75 6.77 6.06
N ASN A 13 29.75 7.66 6.16
CA ASN A 13 29.64 8.91 6.91
C ASN A 13 28.60 9.87 6.32
N ARG A 14 28.46 9.94 5.00
CA ARG A 14 27.41 10.74 4.33
C ARG A 14 26.01 10.25 4.67
N ARG A 15 25.77 8.93 4.66
CA ARG A 15 24.48 8.34 5.01
C ARG A 15 24.14 8.57 6.49
N ALA A 16 25.11 8.42 7.39
CA ALA A 16 24.93 8.69 8.82
C ALA A 16 24.56 10.17 9.07
N ARG A 17 25.30 11.12 8.48
CA ARG A 17 25.01 12.56 8.58
C ARG A 17 23.64 12.92 8.01
N ALA A 18 23.20 12.29 6.92
CA ALA A 18 21.87 12.49 6.35
C ALA A 18 20.75 11.99 7.28
N LYS A 19 20.95 10.84 7.95
CA LYS A 19 20.01 10.33 8.96
C LYS A 19 19.89 11.26 10.16
N ILE A 20 21.02 11.77 10.66
CA ILE A 20 21.04 12.72 11.78
C ILE A 20 20.30 14.01 11.41
N ARG A 21 20.59 14.59 10.23
CA ARG A 21 19.87 15.78 9.74
C ARG A 21 18.36 15.54 9.60
N ALA A 22 17.94 14.38 9.11
CA ALA A 22 16.53 14.04 9.01
C ALA A 22 15.87 13.93 10.40
N LYS A 23 16.58 13.38 11.39
CA LYS A 23 16.10 13.28 12.78
C LYS A 23 15.91 14.67 13.39
N ILE A 24 16.94 15.53 13.31
CA ILE A 24 16.88 16.91 13.81
C ILE A 24 15.72 17.67 13.18
N LYS A 25 15.57 17.60 11.84
CA LYS A 25 14.50 18.30 11.13
C LYS A 25 13.11 17.79 11.54
N SER A 26 12.96 16.49 11.79
CA SER A 26 11.72 15.90 12.29
C SER A 26 11.40 16.39 13.71
N GLU A 27 12.40 16.51 14.59
CA GLU A 27 12.25 17.03 15.95
C GLU A 27 11.91 18.53 15.94
N GLU A 28 12.51 19.32 15.03
CA GLU A 28 12.17 20.73 14.83
C GLU A 28 10.70 20.94 14.40
N PHE A 29 10.18 20.09 13.51
CA PHE A 29 8.76 20.14 13.13
C PHE A 29 7.85 19.75 14.29
N ALA A 30 8.22 18.68 15.03
CA ALA A 30 7.46 18.25 16.20
C ALA A 30 7.39 19.34 17.29
N ASN A 31 8.52 20.01 17.59
CA ASN A 31 8.58 21.09 18.58
C ASN A 31 7.77 22.33 18.18
N LYS A 32 7.58 22.56 16.88
CA LYS A 32 6.75 23.66 16.35
C LYS A 32 5.26 23.28 16.23
N GLY A 33 4.87 22.06 16.60
CA GLY A 33 3.51 21.55 16.39
C GLY A 33 3.14 21.43 14.90
N LEU A 34 4.13 21.44 14.01
CA LEU A 34 3.92 21.38 12.56
C LEU A 34 4.06 19.94 12.07
N ALA A 35 3.18 19.52 11.16
CA ALA A 35 3.32 18.25 10.50
C ALA A 35 4.58 18.25 9.61
N ASP A 36 5.43 17.24 9.77
CA ASP A 36 6.59 17.07 8.89
C ASP A 36 6.11 16.84 7.43
N PRO A 37 6.42 17.74 6.49
CA PRO A 37 5.99 17.63 5.09
C PRO A 37 6.53 16.36 4.41
N TYR A 38 7.67 15.83 4.88
CA TYR A 38 8.21 14.57 4.38
C TYR A 38 7.40 13.37 4.87
N THR A 39 6.90 13.41 6.11
CA THR A 39 6.01 12.39 6.66
C THR A 39 4.69 12.34 5.92
N ALA A 40 4.07 13.50 5.64
CA ALA A 40 2.86 13.58 4.82
C ALA A 40 3.07 12.98 3.42
N LYS A 41 4.13 13.40 2.72
CA LYS A 41 4.47 12.89 1.38
C LYS A 41 4.73 11.38 1.40
N LYS A 42 5.40 10.88 2.44
CA LYS A 42 5.72 9.45 2.61
C LYS A 42 4.47 8.62 2.89
N LEU A 43 3.53 9.13 3.70
CA LEU A 43 2.24 8.48 3.96
C LEU A 43 1.41 8.35 2.68
N ILE A 44 1.26 9.44 1.92
CA ILE A 44 0.55 9.43 0.63
C ILE A 44 1.21 8.42 -0.34
N SER A 45 2.54 8.43 -0.44
CA SER A 45 3.27 7.51 -1.31
C SER A 45 3.07 6.03 -0.91
N ARG A 46 3.14 5.73 0.40
CA ARG A 46 2.90 4.37 0.92
C ARG A 46 1.46 3.93 0.69
N SER A 47 0.50 4.79 0.96
CA SER A 47 -0.92 4.55 0.69
C SER A 47 -1.16 4.21 -0.78
N ASN A 48 -0.59 4.96 -1.73
CA ASN A 48 -0.74 4.66 -3.16
C ASN A 48 -0.18 3.28 -3.53
N LYS A 49 0.95 2.87 -2.93
CA LYS A 49 1.52 1.53 -3.12
C LYS A 49 0.62 0.45 -2.54
N GLU A 50 0.07 0.67 -1.35
CA GLU A 50 -0.86 -0.24 -0.68
C GLU A 50 -2.17 -0.38 -1.48
N LYS A 51 -2.75 0.71 -1.98
CA LYS A 51 -3.91 0.70 -2.89
C LYS A 51 -3.63 -0.16 -4.13
N ASN A 52 -2.46 -0.03 -4.75
CA ASN A 52 -2.11 -0.83 -5.92
C ASN A 52 -1.94 -2.32 -5.59
N ARG A 53 -1.37 -2.66 -4.43
CA ARG A 53 -1.27 -4.06 -3.96
C ARG A 53 -2.65 -4.67 -3.72
N ALA A 54 -3.56 -3.91 -3.11
CA ALA A 54 -4.95 -4.33 -2.94
C ALA A 54 -5.64 -4.58 -4.29
N CYS A 55 -5.45 -3.71 -5.29
CA CYS A 55 -5.96 -3.95 -6.65
C CYS A 55 -5.43 -5.24 -7.27
N ILE A 56 -4.14 -5.54 -7.13
CA ILE A 56 -3.54 -6.79 -7.62
C ILE A 56 -4.15 -8.01 -6.91
N LYS A 57 -4.30 -7.95 -5.58
CA LYS A 57 -4.93 -9.00 -4.77
C LYS A 57 -6.37 -9.25 -5.23
N PHE A 58 -7.15 -8.20 -5.50
CA PHE A 58 -8.52 -8.31 -6.00
C PHE A 58 -8.58 -8.89 -7.44
N LYS A 59 -7.67 -8.49 -8.33
CA LYS A 59 -7.60 -9.09 -9.68
C LYS A 59 -7.29 -10.59 -9.58
N LYS A 60 -6.42 -11.00 -8.63
CA LYS A 60 -6.14 -12.41 -8.34
C LYS A 60 -7.38 -13.15 -7.84
N SER A 61 -8.19 -12.55 -6.96
CA SER A 61 -9.44 -13.19 -6.50
C SER A 61 -10.42 -13.40 -7.65
N ILE A 62 -10.57 -12.43 -8.57
CA ILE A 62 -11.44 -12.61 -9.75
C ILE A 62 -10.92 -13.77 -10.61
N LYS A 63 -9.62 -13.82 -10.89
CA LYS A 63 -9.02 -14.88 -11.70
C LYS A 63 -9.25 -16.26 -11.07
N MET A 64 -9.04 -16.37 -9.75
CA MET A 64 -9.26 -17.60 -9.00
C MET A 64 -10.73 -18.02 -9.01
N PHE A 65 -11.66 -17.06 -8.89
CA PHE A 65 -13.09 -17.35 -8.99
C PHE A 65 -13.48 -17.88 -10.37
N LYS A 66 -12.95 -17.28 -11.45
CA LYS A 66 -13.18 -17.75 -12.83
C LYS A 66 -12.61 -19.15 -13.08
N GLN A 67 -11.39 -19.40 -12.60
CA GLN A 67 -10.74 -20.72 -12.73
C GLN A 67 -11.55 -21.82 -12.04
N ASN A 68 -12.06 -21.54 -10.83
CA ASN A 68 -12.93 -22.44 -10.09
C ASN A 68 -14.42 -22.29 -10.48
N SER A 69 -14.69 -21.80 -11.69
CA SER A 69 -16.04 -21.79 -12.27
C SER A 69 -16.12 -22.56 -13.60
N SER A 70 -14.99 -23.01 -14.14
CA SER A 70 -14.96 -23.85 -15.35
C SER A 70 -15.06 -25.33 -14.95
N VAL A 71 -16.12 -26.00 -15.43
CA VAL A 71 -16.63 -27.28 -14.92
C VAL A 71 -16.30 -28.43 -15.87
N GLU A 72 -15.05 -28.58 -16.30
CA GLU A 72 -14.76 -29.73 -17.17
C GLU A 72 -14.42 -31.01 -16.38
N LYS A 73 -13.65 -30.99 -15.27
CA LYS A 73 -13.25 -32.25 -14.58
C LYS A 73 -12.96 -32.19 -13.07
N SER A 74 -13.23 -31.08 -12.37
CA SER A 74 -12.86 -30.95 -10.93
C SER A 74 -14.02 -31.33 -9.99
N LYS A 75 -13.73 -32.08 -8.92
CA LYS A 75 -14.71 -32.44 -7.87
C LYS A 75 -15.37 -31.17 -7.30
N VAL A 76 -16.69 -31.19 -7.11
CA VAL A 76 -17.49 -30.04 -6.64
C VAL A 76 -16.90 -29.38 -5.38
N LEU A 77 -16.38 -30.17 -4.44
CA LEU A 77 -15.74 -29.67 -3.20
C LEU A 77 -14.50 -28.80 -3.48
N VAL A 78 -13.67 -29.17 -4.46
CA VAL A 78 -12.46 -28.40 -4.83
C VAL A 78 -12.85 -27.06 -5.45
N ILE A 79 -13.93 -27.05 -6.22
CA ILE A 79 -14.51 -25.83 -6.81
C ILE A 79 -15.02 -24.89 -5.70
N GLU A 80 -15.72 -25.42 -4.71
CA GLU A 80 -16.25 -24.63 -3.59
C GLU A 80 -15.15 -24.06 -2.70
N GLU A 81 -14.13 -24.85 -2.37
CA GLU A 81 -12.95 -24.37 -1.64
C GLU A 81 -12.23 -23.25 -2.41
N GLY A 82 -12.04 -23.44 -3.72
CA GLY A 82 -11.44 -22.42 -4.58
C GLY A 82 -12.25 -21.12 -4.66
N ARG A 83 -13.59 -21.22 -4.68
CA ARG A 83 -14.50 -20.06 -4.63
C ARG A 83 -14.47 -19.37 -3.26
N ASN A 84 -14.41 -20.12 -2.17
CA ASN A 84 -14.31 -19.57 -0.83
C ASN A 84 -12.98 -18.84 -0.61
N ALA A 85 -11.87 -19.43 -1.07
CA ALA A 85 -10.57 -18.77 -1.07
C ALA A 85 -10.57 -17.48 -1.92
N ALA A 86 -11.23 -17.49 -3.09
CA ALA A 86 -11.40 -16.28 -3.90
C ALA A 86 -12.21 -15.20 -3.16
N ARG A 87 -13.30 -15.56 -2.48
CA ARG A 87 -14.10 -14.62 -1.67
C ARG A 87 -13.30 -14.04 -0.50
N ALA A 88 -12.50 -14.85 0.18
CA ALA A 88 -11.62 -14.40 1.25
C ALA A 88 -10.59 -13.37 0.74
N LEU A 89 -9.90 -13.68 -0.37
CA LEU A 89 -8.96 -12.75 -1.02
C LEU A 89 -9.62 -11.45 -1.46
N LYS A 90 -10.87 -11.52 -1.97
CA LYS A 90 -11.65 -10.33 -2.34
C LYS A 90 -11.89 -9.44 -1.12
N LYS A 91 -12.34 -10.03 -0.01
CA LYS A 91 -12.62 -9.31 1.24
C LYS A 91 -11.37 -8.62 1.78
N GLU A 92 -10.26 -9.36 1.87
CA GLU A 92 -8.97 -8.81 2.31
C GLU A 92 -8.51 -7.64 1.42
N ALA A 93 -8.65 -7.77 0.10
CA ALA A 93 -8.27 -6.71 -0.82
C ALA A 93 -9.08 -5.42 -0.60
N ILE A 94 -10.38 -5.54 -0.32
CA ILE A 94 -11.24 -4.39 0.01
C ILE A 94 -10.78 -3.74 1.33
N ASP A 95 -10.48 -4.54 2.36
CA ASP A 95 -10.05 -4.03 3.66
C ASP A 95 -8.66 -3.37 3.60
N ASP A 96 -7.73 -3.97 2.85
CA ASP A 96 -6.40 -3.39 2.58
C ASP A 96 -6.53 -2.04 1.85
N PHE A 97 -7.47 -1.93 0.89
CA PHE A 97 -7.72 -0.69 0.15
C PHE A 97 -8.32 0.40 1.05
N LYS A 98 -9.28 0.05 1.92
CA LYS A 98 -9.86 0.97 2.92
C LYS A 98 -8.80 1.55 3.84
N LYS A 99 -7.95 0.69 4.43
CA LYS A 99 -6.83 1.13 5.29
C LYS A 99 -5.85 2.03 4.54
N ALA A 100 -5.57 1.72 3.27
CA ALA A 100 -4.72 2.55 2.45
C ALA A 100 -5.37 3.92 2.17
N GLN A 101 -6.69 3.98 1.98
CA GLN A 101 -7.42 5.22 1.78
C GLN A 101 -7.41 6.09 3.04
N GLU A 102 -7.64 5.53 4.23
CA GLU A 102 -7.54 6.22 5.51
C GLU A 102 -6.14 6.83 5.72
N LYS A 103 -5.07 6.04 5.48
CA LYS A 103 -3.69 6.55 5.52
C LYS A 103 -3.44 7.69 4.54
N ARG A 104 -4.13 7.69 3.40
CA ARG A 104 -4.04 8.78 2.42
C ARG A 104 -4.65 10.05 2.97
N VAL A 105 -5.85 9.95 3.53
CA VAL A 105 -6.58 11.07 4.11
C VAL A 105 -5.75 11.69 5.23
N VAL A 106 -5.18 10.88 6.12
CA VAL A 106 -4.25 11.37 7.16
C VAL A 106 -3.07 12.11 6.54
N GLY A 107 -2.44 11.55 5.51
CA GLY A 107 -1.34 12.21 4.80
C GLY A 107 -1.75 13.51 4.08
N GLU A 108 -2.97 13.59 3.56
CA GLU A 108 -3.53 14.79 2.91
C GLU A 108 -3.80 15.90 3.94
N VAL A 109 -4.42 15.56 5.08
CA VAL A 109 -4.66 16.48 6.19
C VAL A 109 -3.34 17.01 6.76
N MET A 110 -2.34 16.14 6.96
CA MET A 110 -1.00 16.55 7.37
C MET A 110 -0.31 17.48 6.37
N ALA A 111 -0.68 17.42 5.09
CA ALA A 111 -0.17 18.32 4.05
C ALA A 111 -0.96 19.64 3.95
N GLY A 112 -1.91 19.89 4.86
CA GLY A 112 -2.78 21.07 4.84
C GLY A 112 -3.86 21.01 3.75
N LYS A 113 -4.13 19.84 3.17
CA LYS A 113 -5.19 19.66 2.17
C LYS A 113 -6.49 19.26 2.84
N PRO A 114 -7.65 19.67 2.29
CA PRO A 114 -8.92 19.13 2.76
C PRO A 114 -8.92 17.61 2.57
N PRO A 115 -9.49 16.85 3.53
CA PRO A 115 -9.58 15.40 3.42
C PRO A 115 -10.38 15.06 2.16
N SER A 116 -9.81 14.26 1.25
CA SER A 116 -10.61 13.77 0.13
C SER A 116 -11.76 12.91 0.69
N HIS A 117 -13.01 13.30 0.38
CA HIS A 117 -14.17 12.54 0.79
C HIS A 117 -13.98 11.09 0.34
N ALA A 118 -14.13 10.17 1.29
CA ALA A 118 -14.07 8.75 1.01
C ALA A 118 -15.25 8.40 0.09
N LYS A 119 -15.06 8.47 -1.23
CA LYS A 119 -15.85 7.61 -2.14
C LYS A 119 -15.82 6.22 -1.52
N ALA A 120 -16.98 5.55 -1.47
CA ALA A 120 -17.08 4.20 -0.92
C ALA A 120 -15.89 3.38 -1.47
N ALA A 121 -15.00 2.95 -0.57
CA ALA A 121 -13.69 2.39 -0.93
C ALA A 121 -13.80 1.25 -1.95
N GLU A 122 -14.89 0.49 -1.86
CA GLU A 122 -15.24 -0.56 -2.79
C GLU A 122 -15.57 -0.03 -4.20
N LYS A 123 -16.31 1.07 -4.33
CA LYS A 123 -16.60 1.72 -5.63
C LYS A 123 -15.32 2.27 -6.27
N GLU A 124 -14.45 2.92 -5.50
CA GLU A 124 -13.16 3.41 -6.01
C GLU A 124 -12.25 2.24 -6.45
N LEU A 125 -12.22 1.16 -5.66
CA LEU A 125 -11.47 -0.04 -5.98
C LEU A 125 -11.99 -0.70 -7.26
N LEU A 126 -13.32 -0.84 -7.41
CA LEU A 126 -13.96 -1.39 -8.60
C LEU A 126 -13.69 -0.50 -9.83
N GLU A 127 -13.87 0.82 -9.73
CA GLU A 127 -13.50 1.76 -10.81
C GLU A 127 -12.04 1.59 -11.23
N LYS A 128 -11.11 1.37 -10.29
CA LYS A 128 -9.69 1.18 -10.59
C LYS A 128 -9.35 -0.17 -11.23
N ILE A 129 -10.22 -1.16 -11.09
CA ILE A 129 -10.02 -2.52 -11.59
C ILE A 129 -10.62 -2.71 -12.98
N TYR A 130 -11.75 -2.05 -13.24
CA TYR A 130 -12.50 -2.14 -14.50
C TYR A 130 -12.24 -0.95 -15.46
N LYS A 131 -11.39 0.01 -15.07
CA LYS A 131 -10.69 0.91 -15.99
C LYS A 131 -9.53 0.20 -16.67
#